data_AF-A0A2E8RQQ0-F1
#
_entry.id   AF-A0A2E8RQQ0-F1
#
_cell.length_a   1.000
_cell.length_b   1.000
_cell.length_c   1.000
_cell.angle_alpha   90.00
_cell.angle_beta   90.00
_cell.angle_gamma   90.00
#
_symmetry.space_group_name_H-M   'P 1'
#
loop_
_entity.id
_entity.type
_entity.pdbx_description
1 polymer ?
#
loop_
_entity_poly.entity_id
_entity_poly.type
_entity_poly.pdbx_seq_one_letter_code
_entity_poly.pdbx_strand_id
1 'polypeptide(L)'
;MKQGFRTTYGDTLSKWFARYLVKLGIKKKGKNFHSFRHTVINQLLTSQVYEPFIKELVGHSNGSITVDVYGGKKPLDVLLTECVEKL
;
A
#
# COMPACT_ATOMS: atom_id res chain seq x y z
N MET A 1 -16.96 2.67 -29.72
CA MET A 1 -16.79 1.75 -28.57
C MET A 1 -16.81 2.58 -27.29
N LYS A 2 -17.90 2.55 -26.51
CA LYS A 2 -17.97 3.28 -25.23
C LYS A 2 -17.32 2.40 -24.16
N GLN A 3 -16.12 2.78 -23.70
CA GLN A 3 -15.44 2.11 -22.61
C GLN A 3 -16.24 2.36 -21.31
N GLY A 4 -16.80 1.30 -20.73
CA GLY A 4 -17.64 1.38 -19.53
C GLY A 4 -16.87 1.96 -18.34
N PHE A 5 -17.46 2.95 -17.69
CA PHE A 5 -16.87 3.63 -16.54
C PHE A 5 -16.94 2.71 -15.30
N ARG A 6 -15.91 1.87 -15.09
CA ARG A 6 -15.75 1.12 -13.83
C ARG A 6 -14.94 1.99 -12.86
N THR A 7 -15.62 2.84 -12.09
CA THR A 7 -14.99 3.49 -10.92
C THR A 7 -14.81 2.46 -9.82
N THR A 8 -13.68 1.77 -9.85
CA THR A 8 -13.25 0.98 -8.68
C THR A 8 -12.76 1.95 -7.60
N TYR A 9 -12.88 1.58 -6.33
CA TYR A 9 -12.44 2.42 -5.21
C TYR A 9 -10.99 2.93 -5.37
N GLY A 10 -10.12 2.14 -5.99
CA GLY A 10 -8.73 2.51 -6.27
C GLY A 10 -8.55 3.64 -7.30
N ASP A 11 -9.48 3.80 -8.24
CA ASP A 11 -9.42 4.86 -9.26
C ASP A 11 -9.68 6.25 -8.65
N THR A 12 -10.70 6.36 -7.78
CA THR A 12 -11.00 7.59 -7.05
C THR A 12 -9.81 8.04 -6.19
N LEU A 13 -9.21 7.09 -5.46
CA LEU A 13 -8.04 7.37 -4.62
C LEU A 13 -6.82 7.77 -5.46
N SER A 14 -6.57 7.09 -6.58
CA SER A 14 -5.48 7.41 -7.50
C SER A 14 -5.60 8.81 -8.09
N LYS A 15 -6.83 9.20 -8.49
CA LYS A 15 -7.13 10.56 -8.99
C LYS A 15 -6.97 11.62 -7.91
N TRP A 16 -7.45 11.36 -6.69
CA TRP A 16 -7.25 12.26 -5.56
C TRP A 16 -5.77 12.45 -5.25
N PHE A 17 -4.99 11.37 -5.18
CA PHE A 17 -3.57 11.43 -4.88
C PHE A 17 -2.79 12.17 -5.97
N ALA A 18 -3.15 11.99 -7.24
CA ALA A 18 -2.56 12.75 -8.34
C ALA A 18 -2.78 14.27 -8.17
N ARG A 19 -4.00 14.70 -7.79
CA ARG A 19 -4.29 16.10 -7.48
C ARG A 19 -3.54 16.59 -6.25
N TYR A 20 -3.40 15.74 -5.24
CA TYR A 20 -2.64 16.04 -4.02
C TYR A 20 -1.16 16.31 -4.34
N LEU A 21 -0.52 15.48 -5.17
CA LEU A 21 0.86 15.71 -5.62
C LEU A 21 1.03 17.03 -6.40
N VAL A 22 0.01 17.45 -7.16
CA VAL A 22 0.01 18.76 -7.85
C VAL A 22 -0.05 19.89 -6.82
N LYS A 23 -0.95 19.80 -5.84
CA LYS A 23 -1.06 20.78 -4.75
C LYS A 23 0.25 20.93 -3.96
N LEU A 24 0.99 19.84 -3.78
CA LEU A 24 2.30 19.84 -3.12
C LEU A 24 3.45 20.30 -4.03
N GLY A 25 3.23 20.56 -5.33
CA GLY A 25 4.28 20.97 -6.26
C GLY A 25 5.28 19.87 -6.65
N ILE A 26 5.01 18.60 -6.28
CA ILE A 26 5.92 17.46 -6.49
C ILE A 26 5.45 16.49 -7.59
N LYS A 27 4.37 16.82 -8.30
CA LYS A 27 3.87 15.96 -9.38
C LYS A 27 4.90 15.85 -10.51
N LYS A 28 5.38 14.63 -10.74
CA LYS A 28 6.28 14.25 -11.84
C LYS A 28 5.76 13.01 -12.58
N LYS A 29 6.32 12.71 -13.76
CA LYS A 29 6.08 11.43 -14.46
C LYS A 29 6.48 10.27 -13.54
N GLY A 30 5.66 9.22 -13.48
CA GLY A 30 5.89 8.06 -12.62
C GLY A 30 5.52 8.25 -11.14
N LYS A 31 5.30 9.47 -10.64
CA LYS A 31 4.84 9.73 -9.27
C LYS A 31 3.30 9.64 -9.20
N ASN A 32 2.81 8.59 -8.57
CA ASN A 32 1.40 8.26 -8.37
C ASN A 32 1.21 7.40 -7.11
N PHE A 33 -0.03 7.03 -6.79
CA PHE A 33 -0.34 6.25 -5.59
C PHE A 33 0.37 4.88 -5.57
N HIS A 34 0.53 4.24 -6.72
CA HIS A 34 1.26 2.98 -6.83
C HIS A 34 2.76 3.14 -6.53
N SER A 35 3.41 4.17 -7.07
CA SER A 35 4.81 4.47 -6.76
C SER A 35 5.02 4.85 -5.29
N PHE A 36 4.01 5.48 -4.68
CA PHE A 36 4.03 5.80 -3.25
C PHE A 36 3.97 4.53 -2.41
N ARG A 37 3.09 3.58 -2.74
CA ARG A 37 3.05 2.25 -2.10
C ARG A 37 4.41 1.54 -2.17
N HIS A 38 5.10 1.55 -3.31
CA HIS A 38 6.45 0.99 -3.42
C HIS A 38 7.46 1.69 -2.51
N THR A 39 7.34 3.01 -2.37
CA THR A 39 8.21 3.78 -1.47
C THR A 39 8.00 3.35 -0.02
N VAL A 40 6.74 3.21 0.42
CA VAL A 40 6.40 2.72 1.77
C VAL A 40 6.93 1.31 2.01
N ILE A 41 6.73 0.38 1.07
CA ILE A 41 7.25 -0.99 1.17
C ILE A 41 8.78 -0.98 1.33
N ASN A 42 9.49 -0.22 0.49
CA ASN A 42 10.95 -0.15 0.53
C ASN A 42 11.47 0.44 1.84
N GLN A 43 10.80 1.46 2.39
CA GLN A 43 11.14 2.04 3.69
C GLN A 43 10.98 1.01 4.81
N LEU A 44 9.85 0.31 4.86
CA LEU A 44 9.61 -0.74 5.87
C LEU A 44 10.62 -1.88 5.79
N LEU A 45 10.97 -2.32 4.57
CA LEU A 45 12.01 -3.33 4.36
C LEU A 45 13.38 -2.83 4.85
N THR A 46 13.71 -1.56 4.60
CA THR A 46 14.96 -0.95 5.07
C THR A 46 15.00 -0.83 6.60
N SER A 47 13.84 -0.57 7.22
CA SER A 47 13.65 -0.58 8.68
C SER A 47 13.56 -1.99 9.30
N GLN A 48 13.83 -3.04 8.52
CA GLN A 48 13.81 -4.44 8.96
C GLN A 48 12.45 -4.90 9.54
N VAL A 49 11.34 -4.30 9.07
CA VAL A 49 10.00 -4.75 9.44
C VAL A 49 9.74 -6.13 8.85
N TYR A 50 9.11 -7.00 9.63
CA TYR A 50 8.82 -8.37 9.23
C TYR A 50 7.92 -8.41 7.98
N GLU A 51 8.43 -9.02 6.90
CA GLU A 51 7.82 -8.97 5.57
C GLU A 51 6.33 -9.40 5.51
N PRO A 52 5.87 -10.42 6.27
CA PRO A 52 4.45 -10.74 6.36
C PRO A 52 3.57 -9.58 6.85
N PHE A 53 4.05 -8.74 7.77
CA PHE A 53 3.30 -7.57 8.23
C PHE A 53 3.20 -6.51 7.14
N ILE A 54 4.28 -6.33 6.37
CA ILE A 54 4.28 -5.42 5.21
C ILE A 54 3.29 -5.91 4.16
N LYS A 55 3.30 -7.21 3.83
CA LYS A 55 2.39 -7.82 2.84
C LYS A 55 0.93 -7.68 3.27
N GLU A 56 0.64 -7.94 4.54
CA GLU A 56 -0.69 -7.76 5.11
C GLU A 56 -1.14 -6.30 5.08
N LEU A 57 -0.27 -5.36 5.49
CA LEU A 57 -0.54 -3.92 5.45
C LEU A 57 -0.94 -3.44 4.04
N VAL A 58 -0.25 -3.94 3.02
CA VAL A 58 -0.52 -3.53 1.63
C VAL A 58 -1.59 -4.38 0.93
N GLY A 59 -2.15 -5.38 1.62
CA GLY A 59 -3.15 -6.29 1.07
C GLY A 59 -2.62 -7.16 -0.07
N HIS A 60 -1.34 -7.54 -0.03
CA HIS A 60 -0.80 -8.58 -0.90
C HIS A 60 -1.12 -9.96 -0.32
N SER A 61 -1.65 -10.86 -1.14
CA SER A 61 -1.83 -12.26 -0.75
C SER A 61 -0.48 -12.88 -0.41
N ASN A 62 -0.39 -13.54 0.74
CA ASN A 62 0.80 -14.28 1.10
C ASN A 62 0.79 -15.57 0.29
N GLY A 63 1.63 -15.68 -0.74
CA GLY A 63 1.74 -16.89 -1.60
C GLY A 63 2.22 -18.16 -0.88
N SER A 64 2.15 -18.21 0.46
CA SER A 64 2.54 -19.31 1.31
C SER A 64 1.34 -19.73 2.17
N ILE A 65 0.83 -20.93 1.89
CA ILE A 65 -0.30 -21.56 2.60
C ILE A 65 -0.08 -21.56 4.12
N THR A 66 1.16 -21.68 4.60
CA THR A 66 1.45 -21.80 6.04
C THR A 66 1.16 -20.52 6.83
N VAL A 67 1.31 -19.33 6.22
CA VAL A 67 1.06 -18.05 6.91
C VAL A 67 -0.41 -17.66 6.80
N ASP A 68 -1.04 -17.89 5.64
CA ASP A 68 -2.47 -17.61 5.44
C ASP A 68 -3.38 -18.57 6.25
N VAL A 69 -2.94 -19.82 6.49
CA VAL A 69 -3.74 -20.84 7.21
C VAL A 69 -3.57 -20.77 8.73
N TYR A 70 -2.38 -20.41 9.26
CA TYR A 70 -2.13 -20.37 10.72
C TYR A 70 -1.97 -18.97 11.30
N GLY A 71 -1.78 -17.93 10.49
CA GLY A 71 -1.42 -16.59 10.97
C GLY A 71 -2.59 -15.73 11.46
N GLY A 72 -3.82 -16.02 11.01
CA GLY A 72 -4.96 -15.11 11.17
C GLY A 72 -4.72 -13.73 10.55
N LYS A 73 -5.77 -12.90 10.43
CA LYS A 73 -5.52 -11.46 10.22
C LYS A 73 -4.88 -10.92 11.48
N LYS A 74 -3.76 -10.23 11.35
CA LYS A 74 -3.13 -9.56 12.49
C LYS A 74 -4.03 -8.45 12.98
N PRO A 75 -4.11 -8.27 14.31
CA PRO A 75 -4.80 -7.12 14.89
C PRO A 75 -4.25 -5.81 14.30
N LEU A 76 -5.13 -4.84 14.08
CA LEU A 76 -4.75 -3.56 13.46
C LEU A 76 -3.73 -2.78 14.31
N ASP A 77 -3.77 -2.93 15.63
CA ASP A 77 -2.80 -2.38 16.56
C ASP A 77 -1.39 -2.91 16.30
N VAL A 78 -1.24 -4.20 16.02
CA VAL A 78 0.06 -4.79 15.64
C VAL A 78 0.57 -4.19 14.35
N LEU A 79 -0.27 -4.01 13.34
CA LEU A 79 0.15 -3.39 12.07
C LEU A 79 0.49 -1.90 12.24
N LEU A 80 -0.20 -1.19 13.13
CA LEU A 80 0.10 0.19 13.46
C LEU A 80 1.48 0.31 14.11
N THR A 81 1.73 -0.44 15.19
CA THR A 81 3.01 -0.43 15.92
C THR A 81 4.17 -0.94 15.06
N GLU A 82 3.96 -2.05 14.35
CA GLU A 82 5.07 -2.72 13.67
C GLU A 82 5.40 -2.13 12.30
N CYS A 83 4.46 -1.44 11.65
CA CYS A 83 4.70 -0.84 10.35
C CYS A 83 4.62 0.68 10.39
N VAL A 84 3.52 1.25 10.87
CA VAL A 84 3.27 2.70 10.71
C VAL A 84 4.16 3.54 11.60
N GLU A 85 4.41 3.12 12.84
CA GLU A 85 5.30 3.84 13.78
C GLU A 85 6.78 3.76 13.38
N LYS A 86 7.15 2.86 12.46
CA LYS A 86 8.53 2.64 11.99
C LYS A 86 8.84 3.32 10.64
N LEU A 87 7.90 4.10 10.10
CA LEU A 87 8.07 4.95 8.91
C LEU A 87 8.62 6.33 9.29
#